data_AF-W6MB86-F1
#
_entry.id   AF-W6MB86-F1
#
_cell.length_a   1.000
_cell.length_b   1.000
_cell.length_c   1.000
_cell.angle_alpha   90.00
_cell.angle_beta   90.00
_cell.angle_gamma   90.00
#
_symmetry.space_group_name_H-M   'P 1'
#
loop_
_entity.id
_entity.type
_entity.pdbx_description
1 polymer ?
#
loop_
_entity_poly.entity_id
_entity_poly.type
_entity_poly.pdbx_seq_one_letter_code
_entity_poly.pdbx_strand_id
1 'polypeptide(L)'
;MLNAALVEVSEYGNGVINTETGELVEIQSAPLPMVYERATKALAECSRIDECKDWANKAEALASYARQSKDDSLRKMADRIQARAIRRCGELLKQIEAGKNRFDERRHDGSDTPINRTEAAAQAGLSERQKVTALRVANVPQPVFEEAVESESPPTITQLAEIGKQAKFPVPAIDLEGIDPAHFARATELKGSLSRLASFCEKQDPSAIAKAFKPQEIKTVRQYLAVIESWFDCFVVNLE
;
A
#
# COMPACT_ATOMS: atom_id res chain seq x y z
N MET A 1 10.59 29.51 -27.69
CA MET A 1 9.41 29.64 -28.57
C MET A 1 9.13 28.25 -29.13
N LEU A 2 8.41 27.41 -28.40
CA LEU A 2 6.98 27.15 -28.57
C LEU A 2 6.64 26.71 -30.01
N ASN A 3 6.62 25.39 -30.22
CA ASN A 3 5.71 24.80 -31.19
C ASN A 3 4.93 23.72 -30.45
N ALA A 4 3.70 24.08 -30.08
CA ALA A 4 2.73 23.24 -29.41
C ALA A 4 2.17 22.25 -30.44
N ALA A 5 2.52 20.97 -30.33
CA ALA A 5 1.77 19.88 -30.95
C ALA A 5 0.80 19.34 -29.89
N LEU A 6 -0.38 19.94 -29.83
CA LEU A 6 -1.55 19.38 -29.18
C LEU A 6 -1.83 18.01 -29.79
N VAL A 7 -1.75 16.96 -28.97
CA VAL A 7 -2.30 15.65 -29.31
C VAL A 7 -3.81 15.74 -29.06
N GLU A 8 -4.58 16.04 -30.11
CA GLU A 8 -6.02 15.79 -30.09
C GLU A 8 -6.25 14.28 -30.09
N VAL A 9 -6.76 13.77 -28.98
CA VAL A 9 -7.30 12.42 -28.88
C VAL A 9 -8.64 12.44 -29.62
N SER A 10 -8.64 12.02 -30.88
CA SER A 10 -9.88 11.76 -31.62
C SER A 10 -10.62 10.60 -30.96
N GLU A 11 -11.85 10.86 -30.50
CA GLU A 11 -12.75 9.89 -29.87
C GLU A 11 -13.27 8.79 -30.83
N TYR A 12 -12.82 8.72 -32.08
CA TYR A 12 -13.19 7.64 -32.99
C TYR A 12 -11.99 7.22 -33.85
N GLY A 13 -11.42 6.03 -33.56
CA GLY A 13 -10.43 5.38 -34.44
C GLY A 13 -9.55 4.34 -33.74
N ASN A 14 -10.03 3.08 -33.66
CA ASN A 14 -9.23 1.93 -33.23
C ASN A 14 -8.20 1.53 -34.31
N GLY A 15 -6.99 2.11 -34.33
CA GLY A 15 -5.96 1.63 -35.25
C GLY A 15 -4.54 2.06 -34.88
N VAL A 16 -3.57 1.13 -35.05
CA VAL A 16 -2.14 1.41 -34.91
C VAL A 16 -1.38 0.86 -36.12
N ILE A 17 -0.43 1.64 -36.62
CA ILE A 17 0.33 1.42 -37.86
C ILE A 17 1.32 0.24 -37.69
N ASN A 18 1.35 -0.69 -38.65
CA ASN A 18 2.37 -1.73 -38.78
C ASN A 18 3.67 -1.11 -39.30
N THR A 19 4.80 -1.31 -38.62
CA THR A 19 6.09 -0.70 -38.98
C THR A 19 6.80 -1.37 -40.16
N GLU A 20 6.30 -2.50 -40.66
CA GLU A 20 6.82 -3.15 -41.88
C GLU A 20 5.99 -2.80 -43.13
N THR A 21 4.69 -2.52 -42.98
CA THR A 21 3.77 -2.30 -44.11
C THR A 21 3.05 -0.95 -44.11
N GLY A 22 3.11 -0.17 -43.02
CA GLY A 22 2.45 1.12 -42.90
C GLY A 22 0.93 1.07 -42.72
N GLU A 23 0.33 -0.11 -42.51
CA GLU A 23 -1.14 -0.27 -42.40
C GLU A 23 -1.66 -0.26 -40.96
N LEU A 24 -2.85 0.33 -40.75
CA LEU A 24 -3.54 0.36 -39.47
C LEU A 24 -4.10 -1.03 -39.12
N VAL A 25 -3.54 -1.67 -38.10
CA VAL A 25 -4.05 -2.95 -37.58
C VAL A 25 -4.99 -2.67 -36.42
N GLU A 26 -6.24 -3.14 -36.56
CA GLU A 26 -7.21 -3.18 -35.47
C GLU A 26 -6.71 -4.13 -34.36
N ILE A 27 -6.86 -3.74 -33.09
CA ILE A 27 -6.40 -4.53 -31.92
C ILE A 27 -6.98 -5.97 -31.93
N GLN A 28 -8.10 -6.18 -32.61
CA GLN A 28 -8.80 -7.47 -32.70
C GLN A 28 -8.10 -8.51 -33.62
N SER A 29 -7.19 -8.09 -34.51
CA SER A 29 -6.56 -8.99 -35.51
C SER A 29 -5.04 -9.17 -35.35
N ALA A 30 -4.44 -8.55 -34.34
CA ALA A 30 -3.00 -8.67 -34.05
C ALA A 30 -2.66 -9.97 -33.27
N PRO A 31 -1.50 -10.62 -33.53
CA PRO A 31 -1.03 -11.74 -32.72
C PRO A 31 -0.87 -11.33 -31.24
N LEU A 32 -1.32 -12.19 -30.33
CA LEU A 32 -1.33 -11.96 -28.87
C LEU A 32 0.01 -11.43 -28.32
N PRO A 33 1.20 -11.95 -28.73
CA PRO A 33 2.48 -11.41 -28.28
C PRO A 33 2.70 -9.93 -28.62
N MET A 34 2.28 -9.47 -29.81
CA MET A 34 2.42 -8.07 -30.21
C MET A 34 1.49 -7.15 -29.41
N VAL A 35 0.28 -7.61 -29.11
CA VAL A 35 -0.66 -6.87 -28.24
C VAL A 35 -0.07 -6.72 -26.83
N TYR A 36 0.55 -7.78 -26.32
CA TYR A 36 1.18 -7.78 -25.01
C TYR A 36 2.36 -6.80 -24.91
N GLU A 37 3.26 -6.79 -25.90
CA GLU A 37 4.39 -5.87 -25.94
C GLU A 37 3.94 -4.40 -25.98
N ARG A 38 2.93 -4.10 -26.82
CA ARG A 38 2.32 -2.77 -26.91
C ARG A 38 1.67 -2.35 -25.59
N ALA A 39 0.92 -3.24 -24.96
CA ALA A 39 0.31 -2.98 -23.65
C ALA A 39 1.36 -2.72 -22.58
N THR A 40 2.45 -3.49 -22.56
CA THR A 40 3.56 -3.30 -21.62
C THR A 40 4.22 -1.93 -21.79
N LYS A 41 4.45 -1.51 -23.04
CA LYS A 41 4.99 -0.19 -23.35
C LYS A 41 4.04 0.94 -22.90
N ALA A 42 2.75 0.85 -23.24
CA ALA A 42 1.75 1.84 -22.83
C ALA A 42 1.64 1.97 -21.30
N LEU A 43 1.74 0.85 -20.57
CA LEU A 43 1.72 0.86 -19.11
C LEU A 43 2.96 1.51 -18.49
N ALA A 44 4.12 1.36 -19.11
CA ALA A 44 5.33 2.03 -18.66
C ALA A 44 5.23 3.56 -18.84
N GLU A 45 4.53 4.00 -19.88
CA GLU A 45 4.30 5.41 -20.22
C GLU A 45 3.15 6.06 -19.43
N CYS A 46 2.28 5.27 -18.78
CA CYS A 46 1.19 5.79 -17.94
C CYS A 46 1.73 6.78 -16.89
N SER A 47 1.12 7.95 -16.85
CA SER A 47 1.52 9.06 -15.97
C SER A 47 0.46 9.37 -14.92
N ARG A 48 -0.77 8.89 -15.11
CA ARG A 48 -1.89 9.13 -14.19
C ARG A 48 -2.42 7.83 -13.57
N ILE A 49 -2.99 7.97 -12.36
CA ILE A 49 -3.48 6.86 -11.56
C ILE A 49 -4.75 6.24 -12.17
N ASP A 50 -5.63 7.06 -12.74
CA ASP A 50 -6.87 6.67 -13.42
C ASP A 50 -6.58 5.85 -14.68
N GLU A 51 -5.60 6.26 -15.50
CA GLU A 51 -5.13 5.49 -16.66
C GLU A 51 -4.71 4.05 -16.27
N CYS A 52 -3.93 3.92 -15.19
CA CYS A 52 -3.50 2.62 -14.69
C CYS A 52 -4.69 1.77 -14.21
N LYS A 53 -5.66 2.39 -13.54
CA LYS A 53 -6.89 1.71 -13.09
C LYS A 53 -7.71 1.22 -14.27
N ASP A 54 -7.84 2.02 -15.33
CA ASP A 54 -8.61 1.64 -16.51
C ASP A 54 -7.98 0.44 -17.22
N TRP A 55 -6.66 0.41 -17.34
CA TRP A 55 -5.93 -0.77 -17.83
C TRP A 55 -6.18 -2.00 -16.95
N ALA A 56 -6.10 -1.85 -15.63
CA ALA A 56 -6.34 -2.94 -14.70
C ALA A 56 -7.77 -3.50 -14.82
N ASN A 57 -8.78 -2.64 -14.94
CA ASN A 57 -10.17 -3.05 -15.11
C ASN A 57 -10.41 -3.76 -16.47
N LYS A 58 -9.83 -3.25 -17.55
CA LYS A 58 -9.90 -3.87 -18.89
C LYS A 58 -9.25 -5.26 -18.88
N ALA A 59 -8.08 -5.38 -18.25
CA ALA A 59 -7.39 -6.65 -18.11
C ALA A 59 -8.18 -7.65 -17.24
N GLU A 60 -8.80 -7.19 -16.16
CA GLU A 60 -9.67 -8.05 -15.32
C GLU A 60 -10.88 -8.58 -16.10
N ALA A 61 -11.53 -7.71 -16.88
CA ALA A 61 -12.64 -8.10 -17.74
C ALA A 61 -12.20 -9.13 -18.79
N LEU A 62 -11.03 -8.91 -19.41
CA LEU A 62 -10.44 -9.85 -20.37
C LEU A 62 -10.12 -11.20 -19.73
N ALA A 63 -9.55 -11.22 -18.52
CA ALA A 63 -9.27 -12.44 -17.78
C ALA A 63 -10.56 -13.20 -17.44
N SER A 64 -11.63 -12.49 -17.07
CA SER A 64 -12.95 -13.08 -16.82
C SER A 64 -13.53 -13.73 -18.08
N TYR A 65 -13.45 -13.04 -19.22
CA TYR A 65 -13.89 -13.58 -20.51
C TYR A 65 -13.07 -14.81 -20.91
N ALA A 66 -11.73 -14.74 -20.81
CA ALA A 66 -10.83 -15.84 -21.11
C ALA A 66 -11.11 -17.09 -20.26
N ARG A 67 -11.49 -16.92 -18.99
CA ARG A 67 -11.93 -18.04 -18.14
C ARG A 67 -13.21 -18.69 -18.65
N GLN A 68 -14.17 -17.90 -19.12
CA GLN A 68 -15.42 -18.41 -19.68
C GLN A 68 -15.20 -19.16 -21.00
N SER A 69 -14.27 -18.67 -21.84
CA SER A 69 -13.91 -19.33 -23.11
C SER A 69 -12.87 -20.45 -22.95
N LYS A 70 -12.34 -20.68 -21.74
CA LYS A 70 -11.26 -21.64 -21.44
C LYS A 70 -9.96 -21.36 -22.19
N ASP A 71 -9.68 -20.09 -22.49
CA ASP A 71 -8.42 -19.65 -23.08
C ASP A 71 -7.41 -19.29 -21.99
N ASP A 72 -6.59 -20.28 -21.60
CA ASP A 72 -5.56 -20.08 -20.59
C ASP A 72 -4.45 -19.13 -21.04
N SER A 73 -4.17 -19.05 -22.34
CA SER A 73 -3.12 -18.17 -22.87
C SER A 73 -3.52 -16.70 -22.73
N LEU A 74 -4.76 -16.38 -23.11
CA LEU A 74 -5.33 -15.05 -23.00
C LEU A 74 -5.52 -14.67 -21.53
N ARG A 75 -5.95 -15.60 -20.68
CA ARG A 75 -6.07 -15.37 -19.23
C ARG A 75 -4.73 -14.97 -18.63
N LYS A 76 -3.68 -15.76 -18.84
CA LYS A 76 -2.34 -15.49 -18.31
C LYS A 76 -1.82 -14.14 -18.81
N MET A 77 -2.04 -13.81 -20.08
CA MET A 77 -1.67 -12.52 -20.65
C MET A 77 -2.41 -11.35 -19.98
N ALA A 78 -3.72 -11.48 -19.78
CA ALA A 78 -4.52 -10.49 -19.09
C ALA A 78 -4.05 -10.29 -17.64
N ASP A 79 -3.78 -11.37 -16.91
CA ASP A 79 -3.25 -11.32 -15.53
C ASP A 79 -1.90 -10.56 -15.48
N ARG A 80 -1.02 -10.77 -16.48
CA ARG A 80 0.27 -10.04 -16.59
C ARG A 80 0.11 -8.54 -16.85
N ILE A 81 -0.82 -8.16 -17.71
CA ILE A 81 -1.14 -6.75 -17.99
C ILE A 81 -1.73 -6.10 -16.73
N GLN A 82 -2.67 -6.79 -16.06
CA GLN A 82 -3.27 -6.32 -14.82
C GLN A 82 -2.23 -6.10 -13.73
N ALA A 83 -1.31 -7.04 -13.54
CA ALA A 83 -0.24 -6.95 -12.55
C ALA A 83 0.63 -5.71 -12.75
N ARG A 84 1.03 -5.44 -14.00
CA ARG A 84 1.81 -4.24 -14.35
C ARG A 84 1.06 -2.95 -14.15
N ALA A 85 -0.21 -2.91 -14.56
CA ALA A 85 -1.07 -1.74 -14.37
C ALA A 85 -1.21 -1.37 -12.89
N ILE A 86 -1.45 -2.38 -12.04
CA ILE A 86 -1.59 -2.18 -10.59
C ILE A 86 -0.26 -1.81 -9.93
N ARG A 87 0.86 -2.39 -10.38
CA ARG A 87 2.19 -1.98 -9.92
C ARG A 87 2.47 -0.52 -10.24
N ARG A 88 2.27 -0.10 -11.50
CA ARG A 88 2.45 1.28 -11.95
C ARG A 88 1.56 2.25 -11.18
N CYS A 89 0.30 1.88 -10.96
CA CYS A 89 -0.62 2.63 -10.12
C CYS A 89 -0.05 2.87 -8.70
N GLY A 90 0.51 1.82 -8.09
CA GLY A 90 1.16 1.91 -6.78
C GLY A 90 2.43 2.75 -6.77
N GLU A 91 3.22 2.73 -7.84
CA GLU A 91 4.40 3.60 -8.02
C GLU A 91 4.01 5.07 -8.10
N LEU A 92 2.99 5.41 -8.90
CA LEU A 92 2.46 6.78 -8.97
C LEU A 92 1.91 7.23 -7.62
N LEU A 93 1.18 6.36 -6.91
CA LEU A 93 0.70 6.66 -5.56
C LEU A 93 1.84 6.90 -4.56
N LYS A 94 2.99 6.22 -4.70
CA LYS A 94 4.15 6.42 -3.82
C LYS A 94 4.81 7.79 -4.00
N GLN A 95 4.70 8.39 -5.17
CA GLN A 95 5.22 9.74 -5.44
C GLN A 95 4.42 10.83 -4.71
N ILE A 96 3.18 10.52 -4.30
CA ILE A 96 2.33 11.43 -3.52
C ILE A 96 2.56 11.22 -2.03
N GLU A 97 2.66 12.32 -1.29
CA GLU A 97 2.84 12.29 0.16
C GLU A 97 1.72 11.52 0.85
N ALA A 98 2.10 10.71 1.85
CA ALA A 98 1.13 10.10 2.73
C ALA A 98 0.52 11.18 3.62
N GLY A 99 -0.81 11.20 3.76
CA GLY A 99 -1.48 12.14 4.66
C GLY A 99 -0.95 11.98 6.09
N LYS A 100 -0.58 13.11 6.73
CA LYS A 100 -0.20 13.12 8.14
C LYS A 100 -1.40 12.74 9.01
N ASN A 101 -1.12 12.12 10.16
CA ASN A 101 -2.13 11.57 11.08
C ASN A 101 -3.24 12.59 11.41
N ARG A 102 -4.47 12.09 11.64
CA ARG A 102 -5.65 12.88 12.07
C ARG A 102 -5.45 13.69 13.37
N PHE A 103 -4.36 13.49 14.11
CA PHE A 103 -4.07 14.15 15.38
C PHE A 103 -3.31 15.48 15.27
N ASP A 104 -2.99 15.93 14.05
CA ASP A 104 -2.48 17.30 13.87
C ASP A 104 -3.67 18.28 13.83
N GLU A 105 -4.17 18.64 15.01
CA GLU A 105 -5.29 19.56 15.28
C GLU A 105 -4.98 21.04 14.92
N ARG A 106 -4.16 21.28 13.90
CA ARG A 106 -3.95 22.62 13.34
C ARG A 106 -4.32 22.63 11.87
N ARG A 107 -5.61 22.42 11.61
CA ARG A 107 -6.21 22.84 10.33
C ARG A 107 -6.29 24.36 10.35
N HIS A 108 -5.22 25.00 9.89
CA HIS A 108 -5.28 26.42 9.58
C HIS A 108 -6.23 26.61 8.39
N ASP A 109 -7.25 27.44 8.62
CA ASP A 109 -8.08 28.05 7.59
C ASP A 109 -7.19 28.68 6.50
N GLY A 110 -7.38 28.25 5.25
CA GLY A 110 -6.98 29.05 4.08
C GLY A 110 -5.73 28.68 3.28
N SER A 111 -5.11 27.49 3.44
CA SER A 111 -4.00 27.07 2.54
C SER A 111 -4.36 25.83 1.72
N ASP A 112 -4.18 25.89 0.40
CA ASP A 112 -4.20 24.76 -0.53
C ASP A 112 -3.32 23.64 0.02
N THR A 113 -3.94 22.66 0.67
CA THR A 113 -3.23 21.53 1.25
C THR A 113 -2.86 20.61 0.10
N PRO A 114 -1.60 20.16 -0.03
CA PRO A 114 -1.22 19.20 -1.05
C PRO A 114 -2.14 17.98 -0.97
N ILE A 115 -2.74 17.59 -2.09
CA ILE A 115 -3.63 16.42 -2.17
C ILE A 115 -2.87 15.22 -1.61
N ASN A 116 -3.37 14.65 -0.52
CA ASN A 116 -2.72 13.50 0.07
C ASN A 116 -3.00 12.25 -0.78
N ARG A 117 -2.16 11.22 -0.64
CA ARG A 117 -2.29 9.97 -1.40
C ARG A 117 -3.68 9.33 -1.38
N THR A 118 -4.41 9.44 -0.26
CA THR A 118 -5.73 8.85 -0.13
C THR A 118 -6.76 9.61 -0.97
N GLU A 119 -6.68 10.94 -0.97
CA GLU A 119 -7.52 11.79 -1.83
C GLU A 119 -7.21 11.60 -3.30
N ALA A 120 -5.93 11.53 -3.69
CA ALA A 120 -5.53 11.28 -5.07
C ALA A 120 -6.05 9.93 -5.58
N ALA A 121 -5.97 8.87 -4.75
CA ALA A 121 -6.53 7.56 -5.08
C ALA A 121 -8.06 7.63 -5.26
N ALA A 122 -8.77 8.34 -4.37
CA ALA A 122 -10.21 8.51 -4.45
C ALA A 122 -10.65 9.31 -5.68
N GLN A 123 -9.91 10.37 -6.05
CA GLN A 123 -10.15 11.15 -7.27
C GLN A 123 -9.95 10.31 -8.54
N ALA A 124 -8.96 9.40 -8.55
CA ALA A 124 -8.80 8.41 -9.61
C ALA A 124 -9.83 7.26 -9.55
N GLY A 125 -10.76 7.29 -8.58
CA GLY A 125 -11.82 6.32 -8.40
C GLY A 125 -11.35 4.97 -7.87
N LEU A 126 -10.21 4.89 -7.17
CA LEU A 126 -9.80 3.68 -6.46
C LEU A 126 -10.53 3.60 -5.12
N SER A 127 -11.00 2.39 -4.79
CA SER A 127 -11.38 2.07 -3.42
C SER A 127 -10.16 2.02 -2.50
N GLU A 128 -10.39 2.18 -1.19
CA GLU A 128 -9.33 2.05 -0.19
C GLU A 128 -8.58 0.71 -0.29
N ARG A 129 -9.30 -0.38 -0.58
CA ARG A 129 -8.72 -1.71 -0.77
C ARG A 129 -7.82 -1.75 -2.00
N GLN A 130 -8.27 -1.20 -3.14
CA GLN A 130 -7.47 -1.14 -4.37
C GLN A 130 -6.20 -0.29 -4.17
N LYS A 131 -6.30 0.85 -3.48
CA LYS A 131 -5.15 1.68 -3.12
C LYS A 131 -4.12 0.89 -2.32
N VAL A 132 -4.56 0.21 -1.26
CA VAL A 132 -3.67 -0.61 -0.40
C VAL A 132 -3.03 -1.75 -1.20
N THR A 133 -3.80 -2.43 -2.04
CA THR A 133 -3.28 -3.49 -2.92
C THR A 133 -2.25 -2.96 -3.90
N ALA A 134 -2.51 -1.86 -4.60
CA ALA A 134 -1.57 -1.23 -5.53
C ALA A 134 -0.25 -0.85 -4.83
N LEU A 135 -0.33 -0.21 -3.66
CA LEU A 135 0.85 0.13 -2.86
C LEU A 135 1.68 -1.10 -2.46
N ARG A 136 1.02 -2.21 -2.12
CA ARG A 136 1.71 -3.46 -1.78
C ARG A 136 2.38 -4.08 -3.00
N VAL A 137 1.69 -4.18 -4.13
CA VAL A 137 2.29 -4.71 -5.38
C VAL A 137 3.50 -3.87 -5.78
N ALA A 138 3.43 -2.55 -5.65
CA ALA A 138 4.57 -1.64 -5.88
C ALA A 138 5.71 -1.78 -4.87
N ASN A 139 5.52 -2.48 -3.74
CA ASN A 139 6.59 -2.80 -2.78
C ASN A 139 7.38 -4.05 -3.16
N VAL A 140 6.87 -4.90 -4.07
CA VAL A 140 7.59 -6.09 -4.50
C VAL A 140 8.88 -5.67 -5.21
N PRO A 141 10.07 -6.18 -4.83
CA PRO A 141 11.31 -5.88 -5.51
C PRO A 141 11.19 -6.13 -7.02
N GLN A 142 11.73 -5.24 -7.85
CA GLN A 142 11.63 -5.34 -9.31
C GLN A 142 12.00 -6.74 -9.87
N PRO A 143 13.14 -7.35 -9.52
CA PRO A 143 13.50 -8.66 -10.07
C PRO A 143 12.50 -9.76 -9.67
N VAL A 144 12.03 -9.75 -8.42
CA VAL A 144 11.04 -10.71 -7.91
C VAL A 144 9.69 -10.54 -8.62
N PHE A 145 9.31 -9.29 -8.90
CA PHE A 145 8.08 -9.00 -9.62
C PHE A 145 8.14 -9.47 -11.07
N GLU A 146 9.22 -9.16 -11.78
CA GLU A 146 9.40 -9.56 -13.18
C GLU A 146 9.40 -11.08 -13.33
N GLU A 147 10.17 -11.79 -12.50
CA GLU A 147 10.21 -13.25 -12.48
C GLU A 147 8.82 -13.86 -12.23
N ALA A 148 8.10 -13.35 -11.22
CA ALA A 148 6.80 -13.88 -10.87
C ALA A 148 5.76 -13.66 -11.98
N VAL A 149 5.73 -12.47 -12.57
CA VAL A 149 4.78 -12.11 -13.64
C VAL A 149 5.08 -12.84 -14.95
N GLU A 150 6.35 -13.06 -15.28
CA GLU A 150 6.74 -13.81 -16.50
C GLU A 150 6.69 -15.33 -16.34
N SER A 151 6.47 -15.83 -15.12
CA SER A 151 6.33 -17.27 -14.89
C SER A 151 5.21 -17.90 -15.73
N GLU A 152 5.29 -19.22 -15.94
CA GLU A 152 4.29 -19.97 -16.68
C GLU A 152 2.89 -19.88 -16.03
N SER A 153 2.86 -19.68 -14.70
CA SER A 153 1.64 -19.53 -13.91
C SER A 153 1.69 -18.22 -13.13
N PRO A 154 1.41 -17.08 -13.80
CA PRO A 154 1.51 -15.77 -13.17
C PRO A 154 0.60 -15.69 -11.94
N PRO A 155 1.10 -15.13 -10.83
CA PRO A 155 0.31 -14.99 -9.61
C PRO A 155 -0.83 -13.99 -9.80
N THR A 156 -1.87 -14.17 -9.02
CA THR A 156 -2.95 -13.18 -8.88
C THR A 156 -2.43 -11.90 -8.22
N ILE A 157 -3.14 -10.79 -8.44
CA ILE A 157 -2.86 -9.51 -7.79
C ILE A 157 -2.82 -9.63 -6.26
N THR A 158 -3.72 -10.43 -5.68
CA THR A 158 -3.76 -10.68 -4.24
C THR A 158 -2.47 -11.36 -3.76
N GLN A 159 -1.98 -12.37 -4.49
CA GLN A 159 -0.73 -13.05 -4.17
C GLN A 159 0.47 -12.09 -4.28
N LEU A 160 0.55 -11.27 -5.33
CA LEU A 160 1.57 -10.24 -5.46
C LEU A 160 1.53 -9.22 -4.31
N ALA A 161 0.33 -8.84 -3.86
CA ALA A 161 0.18 -7.95 -2.72
C ALA A 161 0.61 -8.58 -1.40
N GLU A 162 0.45 -9.90 -1.22
CA GLU A 162 1.00 -10.62 -0.06
C GLU A 162 2.54 -10.66 -0.08
N ILE A 163 3.16 -10.92 -1.24
CA ILE A 163 4.62 -10.82 -1.41
C ILE A 163 5.09 -9.40 -1.03
N GLY A 164 4.36 -8.38 -1.47
CA GLY A 164 4.63 -6.99 -1.16
C GLY A 164 4.41 -6.59 0.30
N LYS A 165 3.64 -7.35 1.09
CA LYS A 165 3.57 -7.17 2.55
C LYS A 165 4.85 -7.67 3.22
N GLN A 166 5.40 -8.78 2.76
CA GLN A 166 6.61 -9.39 3.31
C GLN A 166 7.87 -8.60 2.92
N ALA A 167 7.83 -7.91 1.77
CA ALA A 167 8.86 -6.97 1.34
C ALA A 167 8.92 -5.66 2.18
N LYS A 168 8.20 -5.54 3.31
CA LYS A 168 8.40 -4.51 4.34
C LYS A 168 9.77 -4.72 5.01
N PHE A 169 10.84 -4.55 4.24
CA PHE A 169 12.23 -4.71 4.64
C PHE A 169 12.51 -6.12 5.22
N PRO A 170 13.57 -6.84 4.81
CA PRO A 170 14.37 -7.40 5.86
C PRO A 170 14.78 -6.18 6.66
N VAL A 171 14.10 -5.89 7.78
CA VAL A 171 14.67 -5.00 8.79
C VAL A 171 16.09 -5.55 8.91
N PRO A 172 17.14 -4.78 8.54
CA PRO A 172 18.50 -5.28 8.73
C PRO A 172 18.48 -5.75 10.16
N ALA A 173 18.69 -7.06 10.36
CA ALA A 173 18.46 -7.70 11.66
C ALA A 173 19.06 -6.74 12.66
N ILE A 174 18.21 -6.05 13.43
CA ILE A 174 18.70 -5.02 14.35
C ILE A 174 19.74 -5.80 15.11
N ASP A 175 21.00 -5.36 15.08
CA ASP A 175 22.00 -6.05 15.86
C ASP A 175 21.51 -5.93 17.30
N LEU A 176 20.92 -7.02 17.78
CA LEU A 176 20.33 -7.06 19.10
C LEU A 176 21.43 -7.17 20.14
N GLU A 177 22.71 -7.13 19.75
CA GLU A 177 23.87 -7.22 20.63
C GLU A 177 23.79 -8.47 21.52
N GLY A 178 23.23 -9.56 20.98
CA GLY A 178 22.99 -10.81 21.70
C GLY A 178 21.70 -10.86 22.52
N ILE A 179 20.86 -9.82 22.50
CA ILE A 179 19.54 -9.82 23.15
C ILE A 179 18.60 -10.76 22.39
N ASP A 180 17.90 -11.61 23.13
CA ASP A 180 16.86 -12.48 22.58
C ASP A 180 15.74 -11.66 21.91
N PRO A 181 15.39 -11.93 20.63
CA PRO A 181 14.36 -11.18 19.92
C PRO A 181 13.00 -11.10 20.62
N ALA A 182 12.60 -12.15 21.34
CA ALA A 182 11.33 -12.14 22.07
C ALA A 182 11.38 -11.17 23.26
N HIS A 183 12.47 -11.16 24.02
CA HIS A 183 12.69 -10.18 25.08
C HIS A 183 12.79 -8.74 24.56
N PHE A 184 13.51 -8.51 23.46
CA PHE A 184 13.60 -7.18 22.84
C PHE A 184 12.22 -6.64 22.41
N ALA A 185 11.40 -7.49 21.79
CA ALA A 185 10.04 -7.12 21.39
C ALA A 185 9.19 -6.74 22.62
N ARG A 186 9.26 -7.53 23.70
CA ARG A 186 8.54 -7.24 24.96
C ARG A 186 9.03 -5.96 25.64
N ALA A 187 10.33 -5.72 25.65
CA ALA A 187 10.91 -4.48 26.19
C ALA A 187 10.44 -3.24 25.40
N THR A 188 10.38 -3.35 24.07
CA THR A 188 9.88 -2.27 23.21
C THR A 188 8.39 -1.99 23.45
N GLU A 189 7.58 -3.05 23.57
CA GLU A 189 6.15 -2.94 23.91
C GLU A 189 5.95 -2.27 25.27
N LEU A 190 6.69 -2.72 26.30
CA LEU A 190 6.67 -2.15 27.64
C LEU A 190 7.06 -0.68 27.65
N LYS A 191 8.15 -0.30 26.96
CA LYS A 191 8.60 1.10 26.85
C LYS A 191 7.49 2.00 26.30
N GLY A 192 6.80 1.56 25.26
CA GLY A 192 5.66 2.29 24.70
C GLY A 192 4.50 2.43 25.70
N SER A 193 4.20 1.38 26.45
CA SER A 193 3.14 1.39 27.47
C SER A 193 3.50 2.28 28.66
N LEU A 194 4.75 2.26 29.12
CA LEU A 194 5.27 3.16 30.15
C LEU A 194 5.19 4.62 29.72
N SER A 195 5.59 4.92 28.48
CA SER A 195 5.49 6.29 27.94
C SER A 195 4.04 6.79 27.94
N ARG A 196 3.09 5.96 27.50
CA ARG A 196 1.66 6.31 27.53
C ARG A 196 1.13 6.49 28.95
N LEU A 197 1.53 5.63 29.88
CA LEU A 197 1.13 5.72 31.28
C LEU A 197 1.69 6.99 31.93
N ALA A 198 2.97 7.32 31.70
CA ALA A 198 3.59 8.54 32.18
C ALA A 198 2.85 9.78 31.67
N SER A 199 2.60 9.86 30.36
CA SER A 199 1.83 10.97 29.76
C SER A 199 0.39 11.04 30.25
N PHE A 200 -0.22 9.90 30.61
CA PHE A 200 -1.52 9.89 31.26
C PHE A 200 -1.43 10.50 32.65
N CYS A 201 -0.52 10.02 33.50
CA CYS A 201 -0.34 10.51 34.87
C CYS A 201 -0.01 12.01 34.94
N GLU A 202 0.84 12.52 34.05
CA GLU A 202 1.21 13.96 33.99
C GLU A 202 0.02 14.90 33.77
N LYS A 203 -1.03 14.42 33.10
CA LYS A 203 -2.21 15.22 32.76
C LYS A 203 -3.30 15.21 33.83
N GLN A 204 -3.17 14.37 34.85
CA GLN A 204 -4.23 14.14 35.83
C GLN A 204 -3.89 14.73 37.20
N ASP A 205 -4.92 15.15 37.93
CA ASP A 205 -4.81 15.41 39.36
C ASP A 205 -5.06 14.09 40.13
N PRO A 206 -4.03 13.49 40.75
CA PRO A 206 -4.16 12.22 41.45
C PRO A 206 -5.11 12.30 42.66
N SER A 207 -5.20 13.46 43.33
CA SER A 207 -6.08 13.62 44.49
C SER A 207 -7.55 13.64 44.06
N ALA A 208 -7.85 14.36 42.98
CA ALA A 208 -9.21 14.43 42.43
C ALA A 208 -9.68 13.06 41.94
N ILE A 209 -8.84 12.33 41.20
CA ILE A 209 -9.19 11.00 40.67
C ILE A 209 -9.36 9.99 41.80
N ALA A 210 -8.46 9.98 42.80
CA ALA A 210 -8.56 9.04 43.91
C ALA A 210 -9.89 9.20 44.69
N LYS A 211 -10.36 10.44 44.85
CA LYS A 211 -11.64 10.76 45.51
C LYS A 211 -12.88 10.41 44.67
N ALA A 212 -12.72 10.24 43.36
CA ALA A 212 -13.82 9.93 42.45
C ALA A 212 -14.22 8.44 42.45
N PHE A 213 -13.38 7.55 42.97
CA PHE A 213 -13.72 6.13 43.09
C PHE A 213 -14.78 5.88 44.17
N LYS A 214 -15.71 4.96 43.90
CA LYS A 214 -16.71 4.57 44.89
C LYS A 214 -16.06 3.73 46.00
N PRO A 215 -16.56 3.78 47.25
CA PRO A 215 -15.96 3.05 48.37
C PRO A 215 -15.73 1.56 48.12
N GLN A 216 -16.65 0.88 47.43
CA GLN A 216 -16.50 -0.54 47.09
C GLN A 216 -15.38 -0.83 46.08
N GLU A 217 -14.97 0.15 45.27
CA GLU A 217 -13.93 0.00 44.24
C GLU A 217 -12.53 0.22 44.81
N ILE A 218 -12.41 1.02 45.88
CA ILE A 218 -11.11 1.42 46.47
C ILE A 218 -10.26 0.20 46.85
N LYS A 219 -10.88 -0.85 47.42
CA LYS A 219 -10.15 -2.07 47.79
C LYS A 219 -9.50 -2.74 46.58
N THR A 220 -10.26 -2.88 45.49
CA THR A 220 -9.79 -3.52 44.26
C THR A 220 -8.71 -2.67 43.58
N VAL A 221 -8.91 -1.35 43.51
CA VAL A 221 -7.91 -0.42 42.94
C VAL A 221 -6.59 -0.50 43.71
N ARG A 222 -6.63 -0.55 45.06
CA ARG A 222 -5.42 -0.73 45.89
C ARG A 222 -4.72 -2.06 45.62
N GLN A 223 -5.46 -3.14 45.38
CA GLN A 223 -4.88 -4.43 45.03
C GLN A 223 -4.16 -4.38 43.68
N TYR A 224 -4.74 -3.72 42.67
CA TYR A 224 -4.07 -3.54 41.39
C TYR A 224 -2.80 -2.69 41.50
N LEU A 225 -2.86 -1.59 42.27
CA LEU A 225 -1.69 -0.74 42.51
C LEU A 225 -0.57 -1.51 43.21
N ALA A 226 -0.88 -2.31 44.24
CA ALA A 226 0.12 -3.11 44.93
C ALA A 226 0.84 -4.11 44.01
N VAL A 227 0.13 -4.74 43.06
CA VAL A 227 0.73 -5.64 42.06
C VAL A 227 1.64 -4.84 41.11
N ILE A 228 1.18 -3.67 40.66
CA ILE A 228 1.94 -2.80 39.76
C ILE A 228 3.21 -2.27 40.44
N GLU A 229 3.09 -1.77 41.68
CA GLU A 229 4.21 -1.28 42.48
C GLU A 229 5.26 -2.39 42.69
N SER A 230 4.84 -3.57 43.15
CA SER A 230 5.75 -4.70 43.35
C SER A 230 6.47 -5.11 42.07
N TRP A 231 5.78 -5.06 40.92
CA TRP A 231 6.40 -5.38 39.63
C TRP A 231 7.40 -4.30 39.21
N PHE A 232 7.06 -3.01 39.38
CA PHE A 232 7.96 -1.90 39.06
C PHE A 232 9.19 -1.87 39.95
N ASP A 233 9.04 -2.12 41.25
CA ASP A 233 10.17 -2.20 42.18
C ASP A 233 11.17 -3.26 41.74
N CYS A 234 10.68 -4.44 41.37
CA CYS A 234 11.51 -5.50 40.81
C CYS A 234 12.15 -5.09 39.49
N PHE A 235 11.37 -4.50 38.57
CA PHE A 235 11.86 -4.08 37.25
C PHE A 235 12.97 -3.02 37.35
N VAL A 236 12.81 -2.02 38.20
CA VAL A 236 13.79 -0.94 38.40
C VAL A 236 15.10 -1.47 38.96
N VAL A 237 15.07 -2.42 39.89
CA VAL A 237 16.28 -3.07 40.42
C VAL A 237 17.06 -3.82 39.34
N ASN A 238 16.39 -4.28 38.28
CA ASN A 238 17.01 -5.02 37.18
C ASN A 238 17.37 -4.14 35.97
N LEU A 239 17.17 -2.82 36.04
CA LEU A 239 17.64 -1.85 35.04
C LEU A 239 19.02 -1.32 35.47
N GLU A 240 20.08 -2.07 35.16
CA GLU A 240 21.48 -1.63 35.28
C GLU A 240 22.11 -1.40 33.91
#